data_AF-A0A0U0XGP1-F1
#
_entry.id   AF-A0A0U0XGP1-F1
#
_cell.length_a   1.000
_cell.length_b   1.000
_cell.length_c   1.000
_cell.angle_alpha   90.00
_cell.angle_beta   90.00
_cell.angle_gamma   90.00
#
_symmetry.space_group_name_H-M   'P 1'
#
loop_
_entity.id
_entity.type
_entity.pdbx_description
1 polymer ?
#
loop_
_entity_poly.entity_id
_entity_poly.type
_entity_poly.pdbx_seq_one_letter_code
_entity_poly.pdbx_strand_id
1 'polypeptide(L)'
;MNDVPFFGPMTLTGFAHPWFFLVLLLVAALIALYVVAQYLRQKRVLRFANTELLDSVAPTRPRTWRHAATALLVVGLMVLTIALAGPTHDVRIPRNRAVVMLVIDVSRSMESTDVAPNRLGAAKEAGKEFARNLTPGINLGLIAYAGTATVLVSPTTNRDATVNALDNLQLADRTATGEGIFTALQAIATVGAVIGGGDKPPPARIVLMSDGKETVPSNPDNPKGAYTAARTAKDQQVPISTIAFGTKDGYVEINGQRQNVPYAPDMMEKVAKLSGGETYTASTLGQLKEVYANLQQQIGYETIRGDASVGWLRLGALLVLAAAFVGLVINRRLPN
;
A
#
# COMPACT_ATOMS: atom_id res chain seq x y z
N MET A 1 -7.67 -0.82 -13.79
CA MET A 1 -6.96 -2.11 -13.73
C MET A 1 -7.78 -3.10 -14.52
N ASN A 2 -7.22 -3.70 -15.57
CA ASN A 2 -7.96 -4.59 -16.45
C ASN A 2 -7.96 -6.00 -15.86
N ASP A 3 -8.82 -6.23 -14.88
CA ASP A 3 -9.16 -7.59 -14.48
C ASP A 3 -9.97 -8.20 -15.61
N VAL A 4 -9.33 -9.06 -16.40
CA VAL A 4 -10.02 -9.76 -17.47
C VAL A 4 -10.70 -10.98 -16.84
N PRO A 5 -12.03 -11.12 -16.97
CA PRO A 5 -12.72 -12.29 -16.45
C PRO A 5 -12.04 -13.56 -16.99
N PHE A 6 -11.85 -14.57 -16.13
CA PHE A 6 -11.11 -15.82 -16.34
C PHE A 6 -9.57 -15.75 -16.28
N PHE A 7 -8.94 -14.65 -16.69
CA PHE A 7 -7.48 -14.53 -16.77
C PHE A 7 -6.84 -13.81 -15.56
N GLY A 8 -7.62 -13.03 -14.81
CA GLY A 8 -7.11 -12.27 -13.66
C GLY A 8 -6.31 -11.03 -14.09
N PRO A 9 -5.44 -10.49 -13.21
CA PRO A 9 -4.68 -9.28 -13.50
C PRO A 9 -3.63 -9.56 -14.57
N MET A 10 -3.65 -8.77 -15.65
CA MET A 10 -2.65 -8.82 -16.71
C MET A 10 -2.03 -7.45 -16.91
N THR A 11 -0.71 -7.34 -16.71
CA THR A 11 0.07 -6.12 -16.91
C THR A 11 1.22 -6.37 -17.89
N LEU A 12 1.72 -5.29 -18.51
CA LEU A 12 2.89 -5.31 -19.42
C LEU A 12 4.06 -4.49 -18.84
N THR A 13 4.06 -4.26 -17.54
CA THR A 13 5.01 -3.40 -16.84
C THR A 13 5.56 -4.09 -15.60
N GLY A 14 6.72 -3.61 -15.11
CA GLY A 14 7.32 -4.11 -13.88
C GLY A 14 7.74 -5.59 -13.98
N PHE A 15 8.57 -5.96 -14.95
CA PHE A 15 9.03 -7.34 -15.09
C PHE A 15 9.98 -7.74 -13.95
N ALA A 16 9.68 -8.83 -13.25
CA ALA A 16 10.54 -9.41 -12.21
C ALA A 16 11.85 -9.95 -12.82
N HIS A 17 11.78 -10.50 -14.02
CA HIS A 17 12.88 -11.17 -14.70
C HIS A 17 12.96 -10.75 -16.19
N PRO A 18 13.34 -9.49 -16.48
CA PRO A 18 13.35 -8.96 -17.85
C PRO A 18 14.32 -9.70 -18.78
N TRP A 19 15.31 -10.42 -18.25
CA TRP A 19 16.25 -11.21 -19.04
C TRP A 19 15.58 -12.34 -19.84
N PHE A 20 14.38 -12.80 -19.45
CA PHE A 20 13.63 -13.79 -20.23
C PHE A 20 13.18 -13.29 -21.61
N PHE A 21 13.22 -11.98 -21.89
CA PHE A 21 13.01 -11.48 -23.25
C PHE A 21 14.06 -12.01 -24.26
N LEU A 22 15.20 -12.54 -23.80
CA LEU A 22 16.14 -13.27 -24.66
C LEU A 22 15.51 -14.51 -25.32
N VAL A 23 14.46 -15.09 -24.74
CA VAL A 23 13.69 -16.18 -25.36
C VAL A 23 13.04 -15.72 -26.66
N LEU A 24 12.73 -14.42 -26.84
CA LEU A 24 12.24 -13.90 -28.13
C LEU A 24 13.26 -14.07 -29.25
N LEU A 25 14.58 -14.06 -28.96
CA LEU A 25 15.61 -14.35 -29.97
C LEU A 25 15.53 -15.82 -30.43
N LEU A 26 15.24 -16.73 -29.51
CA LEU A 26 14.99 -18.14 -29.85
C LEU A 26 13.72 -18.30 -30.70
N VAL A 27 12.64 -17.58 -30.35
CA VAL A 27 11.41 -17.55 -31.16
C VAL A 27 11.69 -16.99 -32.56
N ALA A 28 12.46 -15.91 -32.68
CA ALA A 28 12.86 -15.35 -33.98
C ALA A 28 13.70 -16.34 -34.80
N ALA A 29 14.62 -17.07 -34.17
CA ALA A 29 15.40 -18.12 -34.81
C ALA A 29 14.51 -19.27 -35.32
N LEU A 30 13.49 -19.67 -34.57
CA LEU A 30 12.51 -20.67 -35.00
C LEU A 30 11.69 -20.20 -36.21
N ILE A 31 11.27 -18.92 -36.24
CA ILE A 31 10.60 -18.32 -37.40
C ILE A 31 11.53 -18.33 -38.61
N ALA A 32 12.79 -17.92 -38.47
CA ALA A 32 13.76 -17.91 -39.55
C ALA A 32 13.99 -19.34 -40.11
N LEU A 33 14.18 -20.32 -39.22
CA LEU A 33 14.33 -21.73 -39.61
C LEU A 33 13.11 -22.24 -40.38
N TYR A 34 11.90 -21.89 -39.92
CA TYR A 34 10.66 -22.23 -40.60
C TYR A 34 10.60 -21.65 -42.02
N VAL A 35 10.90 -20.36 -42.17
CA VAL A 35 10.90 -19.68 -43.48
C VAL A 35 11.94 -20.29 -44.42
N VAL A 36 13.17 -20.52 -43.95
CA VAL A 36 14.22 -21.18 -44.75
C VAL A 36 13.81 -22.58 -45.16
N ALA A 37 13.24 -23.39 -44.25
CA ALA A 37 12.77 -24.73 -44.56
C ALA A 37 11.66 -24.74 -45.62
N GLN A 38 10.74 -23.78 -45.59
CA GLN A 38 9.70 -23.62 -46.61
C GLN A 38 10.27 -23.21 -47.97
N TYR A 39 11.20 -22.26 -47.98
CA TYR A 39 11.87 -21.80 -49.20
C TYR A 39 12.69 -22.92 -49.85
N LEU A 40 13.43 -23.69 -49.04
CA LEU A 40 14.19 -24.85 -49.52
C LEU A 40 13.29 -25.99 -50.01
N ARG A 41 12.12 -26.20 -49.37
CA ARG A 41 11.11 -27.16 -49.85
C ARG A 41 10.59 -26.80 -51.23
N GLN A 42 10.24 -25.52 -51.47
CA GLN A 42 9.82 -25.08 -52.79
C GLN A 42 10.89 -25.33 -53.85
N LYS A 43 12.15 -25.02 -53.56
CA LYS A 43 13.26 -25.29 -54.48
C LYS A 43 13.46 -26.78 -54.77
N ARG A 44 13.29 -27.67 -53.78
CA ARG A 44 13.40 -29.13 -54.00
C ARG A 44 12.25 -29.68 -54.83
N VAL A 45 11.02 -29.22 -54.60
CA VAL A 45 9.86 -29.64 -55.40
C VAL A 45 10.04 -29.24 -56.87
N LEU A 46 10.60 -28.05 -57.13
CA LEU A 46 10.91 -27.58 -58.49
C LEU A 46 12.07 -28.35 -59.15
N ARG A 47 12.97 -28.96 -58.37
CA ARG A 47 14.11 -29.74 -58.89
C ARG A 47 13.76 -31.19 -59.26
N PHE A 48 12.58 -31.68 -58.85
CA PHE A 48 12.06 -33.02 -59.15
C PHE A 48 10.84 -33.01 -60.09
N ALA A 49 10.50 -31.87 -60.68
CA ALA A 49 9.47 -31.81 -61.72
C ALA A 49 10.05 -32.29 -63.06
N ASN A 50 10.01 -33.60 -63.27
CA ASN A 50 9.88 -34.17 -64.61
C ASN A 50 8.45 -33.83 -65.09
N THR A 51 8.33 -33.08 -66.17
CA THR A 51 7.23 -32.17 -66.51
C THR A 51 5.93 -32.78 -67.06
N GLU A 52 5.56 -34.03 -66.79
CA GLU A 52 4.40 -34.63 -67.52
C GLU A 52 3.31 -35.35 -66.72
N LEU A 53 3.37 -35.46 -65.37
CA LEU A 53 2.34 -36.20 -64.62
C LEU A 53 1.80 -35.49 -63.36
N LEU A 54 1.86 -34.16 -63.30
CA LEU A 54 1.50 -33.41 -62.08
C LEU A 54 0.25 -32.52 -62.18
N ASP A 55 -0.46 -32.53 -63.31
CA ASP A 55 -1.65 -31.67 -63.51
C ASP A 55 -3.00 -32.37 -63.23
N SER A 56 -3.03 -33.69 -62.95
CA SER A 56 -4.30 -34.42 -62.79
C SER A 56 -4.72 -34.76 -61.35
N VAL A 57 -3.95 -34.41 -60.31
CA VAL A 57 -4.30 -34.84 -58.93
C VAL A 57 -4.02 -33.81 -57.83
N ALA A 58 -3.81 -32.53 -58.14
CA ALA A 58 -3.57 -31.51 -57.12
C ALA A 58 -4.90 -30.87 -56.64
N PRO A 59 -5.36 -31.10 -55.40
CA PRO A 59 -6.52 -30.37 -54.89
C PRO A 59 -6.14 -28.92 -54.62
N THR A 60 -6.85 -28.01 -55.26
CA THR A 60 -6.82 -26.56 -55.03
C THR A 60 -7.52 -26.24 -53.71
N ARG A 61 -6.77 -26.26 -52.59
CA ARG A 61 -7.22 -25.62 -51.34
C ARG A 61 -6.26 -24.50 -50.92
N PRO A 62 -6.78 -23.40 -50.35
CA PRO A 62 -6.04 -22.16 -50.20
C PRO A 62 -4.84 -22.36 -49.27
N ARG A 63 -3.66 -22.16 -49.85
CA ARG A 63 -2.33 -22.36 -49.27
C ARG A 63 -2.05 -21.50 -48.04
N THR A 64 -2.82 -20.43 -47.82
CA THR A 64 -2.63 -19.44 -46.75
C THR A 64 -2.99 -19.97 -45.35
N TRP A 65 -4.05 -20.78 -45.22
CA TRP A 65 -4.49 -21.34 -43.93
C TRP A 65 -3.50 -22.32 -43.33
N ARG A 66 -2.59 -22.89 -44.13
CA ARG A 66 -1.54 -23.81 -43.66
C ARG A 66 -0.59 -23.16 -42.63
N HIS A 67 -0.43 -21.84 -42.68
CA HIS A 67 0.44 -21.11 -41.76
C HIS A 67 -0.29 -20.68 -40.47
N ALA A 68 -1.62 -20.84 -40.39
CA ALA A 68 -2.41 -20.42 -39.23
C ALA A 68 -1.92 -21.11 -37.94
N ALA A 69 -1.66 -22.42 -37.97
CA ALA A 69 -1.13 -23.15 -36.82
C ALA A 69 0.25 -22.63 -36.39
N THR A 70 1.16 -22.37 -37.34
CA THR A 70 2.49 -21.84 -37.02
C THR A 70 2.43 -20.40 -36.49
N ALA A 71 1.59 -19.54 -37.08
CA ALA A 71 1.39 -18.18 -36.61
C ALA A 71 0.82 -18.17 -35.18
N LEU A 72 -0.19 -19.00 -34.91
CA LEU A 72 -0.79 -19.11 -33.58
C LEU A 72 0.21 -19.64 -32.54
N LEU A 73 1.07 -20.60 -32.93
CA LEU A 73 2.14 -21.10 -32.08
C LEU A 73 3.15 -20.00 -31.74
N VAL A 74 3.59 -19.22 -32.73
CA VAL A 74 4.52 -18.11 -32.53
C VAL A 74 3.93 -17.05 -31.61
N VAL A 75 2.66 -16.67 -31.81
CA VAL A 75 1.95 -15.75 -30.91
C VAL A 75 1.85 -16.33 -29.50
N GLY A 76 1.52 -17.62 -29.37
CA GLY A 76 1.50 -18.31 -28.08
C GLY A 76 2.86 -18.29 -27.37
N LEU A 77 3.95 -18.53 -28.10
CA LEU A 77 5.32 -18.47 -27.55
C LEU A 77 5.71 -17.05 -27.12
N MET A 78 5.32 -16.02 -27.88
CA MET A 78 5.54 -14.62 -27.48
C MET A 78 4.78 -14.29 -26.19
N VAL A 79 3.51 -14.70 -26.09
CA VAL A 79 2.67 -14.51 -24.90
C VAL A 79 3.23 -15.27 -23.69
N LEU A 80 3.73 -16.50 -23.86
CA LEU A 80 4.41 -17.26 -22.81
C LEU A 80 5.73 -16.60 -22.39
N THR A 81 6.44 -15.97 -23.31
CA THR A 81 7.68 -15.23 -22.99
C THR A 81 7.36 -14.02 -22.10
N ILE A 82 6.26 -13.32 -22.37
CA ILE A 82 5.75 -12.25 -21.50
C ILE A 82 5.42 -12.81 -20.12
N ALA A 83 4.73 -13.95 -20.03
CA ALA A 83 4.44 -14.59 -18.74
C ALA A 83 5.73 -14.92 -17.96
N LEU A 84 6.73 -15.47 -18.64
CA LEU A 84 8.01 -15.88 -18.04
C LEU A 84 8.85 -14.70 -17.56
N ALA A 85 8.75 -13.54 -18.22
CA ALA A 85 9.37 -12.30 -17.76
C ALA A 85 8.79 -11.79 -16.42
N GLY A 86 7.66 -12.36 -15.97
CA GLY A 86 7.05 -12.10 -14.67
C GLY A 86 6.54 -10.66 -14.56
N PRO A 87 5.54 -10.26 -15.36
CA PRO A 87 4.94 -8.95 -15.21
C PRO A 87 4.38 -8.82 -13.79
N THR A 88 4.57 -7.65 -13.18
CA THR A 88 4.07 -7.41 -11.83
C THR A 88 2.94 -6.41 -11.84
N HIS A 89 2.13 -6.48 -10.80
CA HIS A 89 1.11 -5.48 -10.52
C HIS A 89 1.17 -5.09 -9.05
N ASP A 90 0.69 -3.88 -8.75
CA ASP A 90 0.68 -3.38 -7.40
C ASP A 90 -0.43 -4.06 -6.57
N VAL A 91 -0.03 -4.75 -5.51
CA VAL A 91 -0.92 -5.44 -4.55
C VAL A 91 -0.80 -4.78 -3.19
N ARG A 92 -1.94 -4.43 -2.59
CA ARG A 92 -1.98 -3.93 -1.22
C ARG A 92 -2.05 -5.09 -0.24
N ILE A 93 -1.01 -5.25 0.58
CA ILE A 93 -0.96 -6.24 1.66
C ILE A 93 -1.02 -5.56 3.04
N PRO A 94 -1.69 -6.16 4.04
CA PRO A 94 -1.64 -5.72 5.44
C PRO A 94 -0.21 -5.60 5.99
N ARG A 95 0.11 -4.46 6.63
CA ARG A 95 1.36 -4.31 7.42
C ARG A 95 1.24 -5.02 8.77
N ASN A 96 1.55 -6.32 8.80
CA ASN A 96 1.35 -7.18 9.98
C ASN A 96 2.33 -6.99 11.16
N ARG A 97 3.15 -5.93 11.16
CA ARG A 97 4.12 -5.64 12.24
C ARG A 97 4.29 -4.15 12.55
N ALA A 98 3.45 -3.27 11.99
CA ALA A 98 3.61 -1.85 12.25
C ALA A 98 3.22 -1.51 13.70
N VAL A 99 3.92 -0.55 14.30
CA VAL A 99 3.59 0.00 15.62
C VAL A 99 3.00 1.40 15.44
N VAL A 100 1.83 1.63 16.00
CA VAL A 100 1.15 2.92 15.97
C VAL A 100 0.95 3.40 17.39
N MET A 101 1.49 4.57 17.72
CA MET A 101 1.22 5.23 18.99
C MET A 101 0.17 6.31 18.79
N LEU A 102 -1.00 6.13 19.36
CA LEU A 102 -2.00 7.17 19.46
C LEU A 102 -1.69 8.03 20.68
N VAL A 103 -1.38 9.30 20.47
CA VAL A 103 -0.97 10.27 21.50
C VAL A 103 -2.03 11.36 21.55
N ILE A 104 -2.83 11.34 22.61
CA ILE A 104 -3.99 12.22 22.77
C ILE A 104 -3.72 13.25 23.85
N ASP A 105 -3.90 14.51 23.48
CA ASP A 105 -3.96 15.62 24.41
C ASP A 105 -5.21 15.51 25.29
N VAL A 106 -5.04 15.57 26.60
CA VAL A 106 -6.11 15.59 27.60
C VAL A 106 -6.05 16.85 28.47
N SER A 107 -5.39 17.91 27.98
CA SER A 107 -5.36 19.20 28.67
C SER A 107 -6.76 19.81 28.83
N ARG A 108 -6.92 20.75 29.77
CA ARG A 108 -8.22 21.42 30.03
C ARG A 108 -8.86 22.04 28.80
N SER A 109 -8.09 22.51 27.83
CA SER A 109 -8.64 23.06 26.58
C SER A 109 -9.44 22.03 25.76
N MET A 110 -9.23 20.73 25.99
CA MET A 110 -10.02 19.65 25.41
C MET A 110 -11.43 19.52 26.01
N GLU A 111 -11.74 20.27 27.07
CA GLU A 111 -13.11 20.42 27.60
C GLU A 111 -14.00 21.30 26.72
N SER A 112 -13.40 22.11 25.83
CA SER A 112 -14.13 23.03 24.94
C SER A 112 -15.23 22.33 24.14
N THR A 113 -16.40 22.97 24.07
CA THR A 113 -17.60 22.46 23.39
C THR A 113 -17.75 22.99 21.96
N ASP A 114 -16.71 23.61 21.41
CA ASP A 114 -16.69 24.07 20.02
C ASP A 114 -16.72 22.94 18.99
N VAL A 115 -16.40 21.72 19.44
CA VAL A 115 -16.69 20.48 18.72
C VAL A 115 -17.57 19.60 19.59
N ALA A 116 -18.76 19.23 19.10
CA ALA A 116 -19.70 18.42 19.87
C ALA A 116 -19.20 16.98 20.11
N PRO A 117 -19.45 16.38 21.30
CA PRO A 117 -20.05 17.00 22.50
C PRO A 117 -19.09 17.95 23.23
N ASN A 118 -17.82 17.57 23.29
CA ASN A 118 -16.67 18.42 23.59
C ASN A 118 -15.46 17.79 22.88
N ARG A 119 -14.33 18.51 22.82
CA ARG A 119 -13.16 18.02 22.08
C ARG A 119 -12.68 16.66 22.59
N LEU A 120 -12.58 16.45 23.90
CA LEU A 120 -12.16 15.17 24.46
C LEU A 120 -13.15 14.03 24.14
N GLY A 121 -14.45 14.28 24.21
CA GLY A 121 -15.49 13.31 23.88
C GLY A 121 -15.45 12.92 22.40
N ALA A 122 -15.32 13.90 21.51
CA ALA A 122 -15.15 13.64 20.08
C ALA A 122 -13.86 12.85 19.79
N ALA A 123 -12.76 13.20 20.47
CA ALA A 123 -11.50 12.48 20.42
C ALA A 123 -11.63 11.02 20.87
N LYS A 124 -12.33 10.74 21.98
CA LYS A 124 -12.61 9.38 22.46
C LYS A 124 -13.38 8.58 21.42
N GLU A 125 -14.47 9.14 20.89
CA GLU A 125 -15.31 8.45 19.89
C GLU A 125 -14.54 8.14 18.60
N ALA A 126 -13.83 9.12 18.05
CA ALA A 126 -13.04 8.93 16.85
C ALA A 126 -11.85 7.99 17.07
N GLY A 127 -11.18 8.07 18.22
CA GLY A 127 -10.10 7.16 18.62
C GLY A 127 -10.57 5.71 18.76
N LYS A 128 -11.78 5.48 19.29
CA LYS A 128 -12.36 4.14 19.40
C LYS A 128 -12.64 3.55 18.03
N GLU A 129 -13.19 4.35 17.12
CA GLU A 129 -13.42 3.93 15.74
C GLU A 129 -12.11 3.61 15.01
N PHE A 130 -11.09 4.46 15.16
CA PHE A 130 -9.74 4.21 14.63
C PHE A 130 -9.15 2.90 15.15
N ALA A 131 -9.24 2.65 16.46
CA ALA A 131 -8.76 1.41 17.07
C ALA A 131 -9.45 0.16 16.51
N ARG A 132 -10.78 0.21 16.31
CA ARG A 132 -11.55 -0.93 15.79
C ARG A 132 -11.29 -1.21 14.31
N ASN A 133 -11.07 -0.17 13.51
CA ASN A 133 -10.92 -0.32 12.06
C ASN A 133 -9.48 -0.64 11.63
N LEU A 134 -8.48 -0.37 12.48
CA LEU A 134 -7.09 -0.73 12.20
C LEU A 134 -6.90 -2.22 11.89
N THR A 135 -6.07 -2.51 10.89
CA THR A 135 -5.77 -3.87 10.45
C THR A 135 -5.29 -4.76 11.63
N PRO A 136 -5.74 -6.02 11.76
CA PRO A 136 -5.48 -6.84 12.96
C PRO A 136 -4.00 -7.04 13.32
N GLY A 137 -3.10 -6.98 12.33
CA GLY A 137 -1.66 -7.15 12.54
C GLY A 137 -0.90 -5.92 13.05
N ILE A 138 -1.57 -4.78 13.24
CA ILE A 138 -0.92 -3.55 13.76
C ILE A 138 -0.92 -3.55 15.28
N ASN A 139 0.21 -3.23 15.89
CA ASN A 139 0.30 -2.97 17.34
C ASN A 139 -0.08 -1.53 17.62
N LEU A 140 -1.21 -1.31 18.29
CA LEU A 140 -1.70 0.02 18.66
C LEU A 140 -1.41 0.26 20.14
N GLY A 141 -0.72 1.35 20.45
CA GLY A 141 -0.54 1.87 21.81
C GLY A 141 -1.34 3.16 22.00
N LEU A 142 -1.62 3.49 23.26
CA LEU A 142 -2.28 4.71 23.67
C LEU A 142 -1.48 5.45 24.73
N ILE A 143 -1.23 6.73 24.48
CA ILE A 143 -0.66 7.68 25.42
C ILE A 143 -1.66 8.81 25.61
N ALA A 144 -1.91 9.15 26.86
CA ALA A 144 -2.55 10.40 27.23
C ALA A 144 -1.49 11.36 27.73
N TYR A 145 -1.57 12.62 27.32
CA TYR A 145 -0.65 13.64 27.81
C TYR A 145 -1.36 14.96 28.09
N ALA A 146 -0.87 15.64 29.12
CA ALA A 146 -1.21 17.01 29.49
C ALA A 146 0.10 17.65 29.96
N GLY A 147 0.22 18.12 31.21
CA GLY A 147 1.50 18.55 31.78
C GLY A 147 2.56 17.45 31.96
N THR A 148 2.13 16.18 31.92
CA THR A 148 2.99 14.99 31.85
C THR A 148 2.39 13.98 30.87
N ALA A 149 3.15 12.99 30.43
CA ALA A 149 2.67 11.94 29.54
C ALA A 149 2.65 10.56 30.23
N THR A 150 1.58 9.79 30.01
CA THR A 150 1.42 8.44 30.56
C THR A 150 1.05 7.45 29.47
N VAL A 151 1.76 6.32 29.42
CA VAL A 151 1.39 5.17 28.57
C VAL A 151 0.23 4.44 29.22
N LEU A 152 -0.95 4.55 28.66
CA LEU A 152 -2.15 3.86 29.15
C LEU A 152 -2.23 2.44 28.62
N VAL A 153 -1.80 2.24 27.37
CA VAL A 153 -1.77 0.94 26.72
C VAL A 153 -0.47 0.80 25.97
N SER A 154 0.35 -0.17 26.38
CA SER A 154 1.52 -0.56 25.61
C SER A 154 1.10 -1.13 24.25
N PRO A 155 1.86 -0.90 23.16
CA PRO A 155 1.49 -1.36 21.83
C PRO A 155 1.07 -2.84 21.78
N THR A 156 -0.17 -3.07 21.38
CA THR A 156 -0.76 -4.42 21.33
C THR A 156 -1.73 -4.54 20.16
N THR A 157 -1.97 -5.78 19.72
CA THR A 157 -3.03 -6.09 18.75
C THR A 157 -4.42 -6.13 19.42
N ASN A 158 -4.49 -6.20 20.76
CA ASN A 158 -5.75 -6.19 21.50
C ASN A 158 -6.40 -4.80 21.45
N ARG A 159 -7.46 -4.65 20.66
CA ARG A 159 -8.18 -3.39 20.48
C ARG A 159 -9.02 -2.99 21.69
N ASP A 160 -9.54 -3.97 22.43
CA ASP A 160 -10.41 -3.70 23.58
C ASP A 160 -9.64 -3.00 24.70
N ALA A 161 -8.35 -3.31 24.88
CA ALA A 161 -7.49 -2.60 25.82
C ALA A 161 -7.44 -1.08 25.51
N THR A 162 -7.21 -0.72 24.25
CA THR A 162 -7.18 0.68 23.80
C THR A 162 -8.55 1.34 23.89
N VAL A 163 -9.62 0.66 23.50
CA VAL A 163 -11.00 1.17 23.60
C VAL A 163 -11.36 1.48 25.05
N ASN A 164 -11.10 0.54 25.96
CA ASN A 164 -11.39 0.72 27.39
C ASN A 164 -10.55 1.86 27.99
N ALA A 165 -9.30 1.99 27.59
CA ALA A 165 -8.44 3.09 28.05
C ALA A 165 -8.91 4.45 27.52
N LEU A 166 -9.42 4.52 26.28
CA LEU A 166 -10.02 5.74 25.70
C LEU A 166 -11.24 6.19 26.50
N ASP A 167 -12.14 5.28 26.88
CA ASP A 167 -13.34 5.63 27.67
C ASP A 167 -12.96 6.29 29.01
N ASN A 168 -11.85 5.87 29.61
CA ASN A 168 -11.36 6.35 30.90
C ASN A 168 -10.43 7.58 30.82
N LEU A 169 -10.21 8.21 29.65
CA LEU A 169 -9.41 9.44 29.61
C LEU A 169 -10.04 10.53 30.47
N GLN A 170 -9.21 11.20 31.25
CA GLN A 170 -9.59 12.30 32.14
C GLN A 170 -8.81 13.56 31.78
N LEU A 171 -9.46 14.70 31.96
CA LEU A 171 -8.83 15.99 31.76
C LEU A 171 -7.74 16.23 32.80
N ALA A 172 -6.66 16.88 32.39
CA ALA A 172 -5.55 17.25 33.25
C ALA A 172 -5.05 18.67 32.91
N ASP A 173 -4.23 19.22 33.80
CA ASP A 173 -3.69 20.57 33.63
C ASP A 173 -2.42 20.59 32.77
N ARG A 174 -2.24 21.71 32.04
CA ARG A 174 -1.10 22.00 31.16
C ARG A 174 -0.99 21.07 29.94
N THR A 175 -0.03 21.38 29.08
CA THR A 175 0.18 20.71 27.79
C THR A 175 1.69 20.65 27.51
N ALA A 176 2.26 19.46 27.60
CA ALA A 176 3.66 19.14 27.36
C ALA A 176 3.77 18.18 26.18
N THR A 177 3.60 18.73 24.98
CA THR A 177 3.56 17.98 23.73
C THR A 177 4.88 17.24 23.47
N GLY A 178 6.03 17.86 23.77
CA GLY A 178 7.33 17.20 23.67
C GLY A 178 7.42 15.95 24.55
N GLU A 179 6.90 16.00 25.77
CA GLU A 179 6.88 14.84 26.68
C GLU A 179 6.01 13.70 26.15
N GLY A 180 4.85 14.03 25.55
CA GLY A 180 4.01 13.05 24.85
C GLY A 180 4.74 12.34 23.71
N ILE A 181 5.47 13.08 22.89
CA ILE A 181 6.26 12.53 21.79
C ILE A 181 7.42 11.67 22.31
N PHE A 182 8.19 12.14 23.29
CA PHE A 182 9.30 11.36 23.85
C PHE A 182 8.83 10.05 24.50
N THR A 183 7.71 10.10 25.21
CA THR A 183 7.08 8.90 25.82
C THR A 183 6.65 7.91 24.74
N ALA A 184 6.11 8.39 23.62
CA ALA A 184 5.77 7.54 22.48
C ALA A 184 7.00 6.88 21.86
N LEU A 185 8.09 7.63 21.65
CA LEU A 185 9.35 7.08 21.15
C LEU A 185 9.92 6.01 22.09
N GLN A 186 9.88 6.23 23.40
CA GLN A 186 10.34 5.25 24.38
C GLN A 186 9.47 3.97 24.38
N ALA A 187 8.15 4.11 24.29
CA ALA A 187 7.24 2.97 24.19
C ALA A 187 7.48 2.16 22.90
N ILE A 188 7.70 2.85 21.76
CA ILE A 188 8.05 2.23 20.48
C ILE A 188 9.38 1.47 20.59
N ALA A 189 10.42 2.09 21.15
CA ALA A 189 11.73 1.46 21.31
C ALA A 189 11.66 0.20 22.19
N THR A 190 10.90 0.25 23.28
CA THR A 190 10.70 -0.88 24.21
C THR A 190 10.04 -2.06 23.51
N VAL A 191 8.98 -1.80 22.75
CA VAL A 191 8.28 -2.85 22.00
C VAL A 191 9.10 -3.34 20.81
N GLY A 192 9.81 -2.45 20.12
CA GLY A 192 10.70 -2.79 19.02
C GLY A 192 11.81 -3.76 19.45
N ALA A 193 12.33 -3.62 20.67
CA ALA A 193 13.31 -4.54 21.23
C ALA A 193 12.74 -5.95 21.51
N VAL A 194 11.45 -6.05 21.84
CA VAL A 194 10.78 -7.34 22.14
C VAL A 194 10.22 -8.02 20.89
N ILE A 195 9.68 -7.25 19.94
CA ILE A 195 9.15 -7.73 18.65
C ILE A 195 10.29 -7.95 17.64
N GLY A 196 11.50 -7.47 17.94
CA GLY A 196 12.69 -7.60 17.11
C GLY A 196 13.00 -9.06 16.77
N GLY A 197 12.89 -9.39 15.48
CA GLY A 197 13.12 -10.74 14.96
C GLY A 197 13.19 -10.80 13.43
N GLY A 198 13.48 -9.67 12.79
CA GLY A 198 13.67 -9.58 11.33
C GLY A 198 14.79 -8.59 11.00
N ASP A 199 15.29 -8.66 9.76
CA ASP A 199 16.45 -7.87 9.28
C ASP A 199 16.25 -6.34 9.35
N LYS A 200 15.02 -5.86 9.59
CA LYS A 200 14.68 -4.44 9.72
C LYS A 200 13.77 -4.19 10.92
N PRO A 201 13.93 -3.05 11.62
CA PRO A 201 13.02 -2.64 12.68
C PRO A 201 11.57 -2.58 12.16
N PRO A 202 10.57 -2.93 12.99
CA PRO A 202 9.17 -2.77 12.62
C PRO A 202 8.88 -1.29 12.31
N PRO A 203 8.16 -0.98 11.22
CA PRO A 203 7.82 0.40 10.90
C PRO A 203 6.93 0.97 12.02
N ALA A 204 7.28 2.15 12.52
CA ALA A 204 6.55 2.81 13.59
C ALA A 204 6.06 4.19 13.16
N ARG A 205 4.92 4.62 13.69
CA ARG A 205 4.36 5.95 13.45
C ARG A 205 3.67 6.46 14.71
N ILE A 206 3.78 7.76 14.95
CA ILE A 206 3.05 8.45 16.01
C ILE A 206 1.89 9.21 15.37
N VAL A 207 0.69 9.06 15.93
CA VAL A 207 -0.49 9.87 15.60
C VAL A 207 -0.74 10.77 16.79
N LEU A 208 -0.35 12.05 16.66
CA LEU A 208 -0.46 13.06 17.70
C LEU A 208 -1.69 13.92 17.45
N MET A 209 -2.58 13.99 18.42
CA MET A 209 -3.76 14.84 18.35
C MET A 209 -3.74 15.84 19.49
N SER A 210 -3.85 17.13 19.14
CA SER A 210 -3.77 18.26 20.06
C SER A 210 -4.53 19.45 19.49
N ASP A 211 -4.90 20.39 20.35
CA ASP A 211 -5.37 21.72 19.92
C ASP A 211 -4.24 22.67 19.50
N GLY A 212 -2.99 22.24 19.71
CA GLY A 212 -1.80 22.76 19.06
C GLY A 212 -0.96 23.72 19.89
N LYS A 213 -1.32 24.04 21.15
CA LYS A 213 -0.48 24.94 21.97
C LYS A 213 0.18 24.22 23.14
N GLU A 214 1.48 24.03 23.01
CA GLU A 214 2.33 23.62 24.12
C GLU A 214 2.42 24.76 25.16
N THR A 215 2.28 24.41 26.45
CA THR A 215 2.42 25.34 27.57
C THR A 215 3.64 25.05 28.43
N VAL A 216 4.15 23.81 28.40
CA VAL A 216 5.36 23.41 29.12
C VAL A 216 6.22 22.52 28.22
N PRO A 217 7.44 22.92 27.86
CA PRO A 217 8.06 24.23 28.07
C PRO A 217 7.41 25.33 27.21
N SER A 218 7.54 26.59 27.63
CA SER A 218 7.02 27.74 26.85
C SER A 218 7.72 27.94 25.50
N ASN A 219 8.96 27.46 25.37
CA ASN A 219 9.70 27.42 24.13
C ASN A 219 9.67 26.00 23.54
N PRO A 220 9.02 25.78 22.39
CA PRO A 220 8.96 24.46 21.74
C PRO A 220 10.32 23.91 21.26
N ASP A 221 11.34 24.77 21.12
CA ASP A 221 12.72 24.37 20.79
C ASP A 221 13.56 24.02 22.03
N ASN A 222 13.00 24.09 23.24
CA ASN A 222 13.64 23.60 24.45
C ASN A 222 14.01 22.10 24.30
N PRO A 223 15.02 21.59 25.03
CA PRO A 223 15.33 20.15 25.08
C PRO A 223 14.12 19.23 25.30
N LYS A 224 13.12 19.68 26.05
CA LYS A 224 11.86 18.94 26.31
C LYS A 224 10.67 19.41 25.46
N GLY A 225 10.88 20.35 24.53
CA GLY A 225 9.81 20.93 23.71
C GLY A 225 9.43 20.09 22.50
N ALA A 226 8.27 20.38 21.91
CA ALA A 226 7.69 19.62 20.81
C ALA A 226 8.60 19.55 19.56
N TYR A 227 9.30 20.63 19.21
CA TYR A 227 10.14 20.67 18.00
C TYR A 227 11.41 19.84 18.16
N THR A 228 11.97 19.81 19.37
CA THR A 228 13.12 18.94 19.67
C THR A 228 12.70 17.48 19.61
N ALA A 229 11.58 17.13 20.24
CA ALA A 229 11.05 15.77 20.18
C ALA A 229 10.74 15.33 18.74
N ALA A 230 10.19 16.22 17.90
CA ALA A 230 9.94 15.94 16.49
C ALA A 230 11.22 15.66 15.68
N ARG A 231 12.31 16.40 15.94
CA ARG A 231 13.61 16.13 15.33
C ARG A 231 14.16 14.77 15.77
N THR A 232 14.09 14.45 17.06
CA THR A 232 14.48 13.12 17.57
C THR A 232 13.65 12.00 16.94
N ALA A 233 12.34 12.21 16.73
CA ALA A 233 11.49 11.23 16.05
C ALA A 233 11.95 10.98 14.61
N LYS A 234 12.36 12.03 13.88
CA LYS A 234 12.95 11.90 12.54
C LYS A 234 14.25 11.10 12.55
N ASP A 235 15.13 11.36 13.51
CA ASP A 235 16.41 10.64 13.65
C ASP A 235 16.18 9.14 13.90
N GLN A 236 15.08 8.80 14.58
CA GLN A 236 14.64 7.42 14.81
C GLN A 236 13.75 6.85 13.69
N GLN A 237 13.56 7.58 12.59
CA GLN A 237 12.70 7.20 11.46
C GLN A 237 11.23 6.93 11.84
N VAL A 238 10.73 7.62 12.87
CA VAL A 238 9.35 7.56 13.34
C VAL A 238 8.62 8.85 12.92
N PRO A 239 7.91 8.86 11.78
CA PRO A 239 7.12 10.03 11.37
C PRO A 239 5.99 10.32 12.36
N ILE A 240 5.68 11.59 12.57
CA ILE A 240 4.57 12.05 13.42
C ILE A 240 3.47 12.62 12.51
N SER A 241 2.33 11.95 12.46
CA SER A 241 1.11 12.49 11.87
C SER A 241 0.38 13.33 12.91
N THR A 242 0.29 14.64 12.69
CA THR A 242 -0.36 15.55 13.63
C THR A 242 -1.79 15.85 13.21
N ILE A 243 -2.69 15.97 14.19
CA ILE A 243 -4.08 16.33 14.00
C ILE A 243 -4.35 17.55 14.89
N ALA A 244 -4.41 18.72 14.27
CA ALA A 244 -4.85 19.95 14.95
C ALA A 244 -6.37 19.91 15.06
N PHE A 245 -6.87 19.76 16.30
CA PHE A 245 -8.29 19.52 16.55
C PHE A 245 -8.95 20.69 17.28
N GLY A 246 -10.03 21.20 16.69
CA GLY A 246 -10.82 22.30 17.24
C GLY A 246 -11.12 23.40 16.22
N THR A 247 -11.65 24.50 16.74
CA THR A 247 -11.98 25.71 15.99
C THR A 247 -11.32 26.93 16.62
N LYS A 248 -11.29 28.05 15.89
CA LYS A 248 -10.73 29.33 16.36
C LYS A 248 -11.53 29.98 17.49
N ASP A 249 -12.82 29.65 17.59
CA ASP A 249 -13.77 30.27 18.52
C ASP A 249 -13.98 29.41 19.79
N GLY A 250 -13.11 28.43 20.02
CA GLY A 250 -13.16 27.56 21.19
C GLY A 250 -12.90 28.30 22.50
N TYR A 251 -13.66 27.94 23.53
CA TYR A 251 -13.50 28.47 24.89
C TYR A 251 -13.81 27.39 25.92
N VAL A 252 -13.25 27.57 27.12
CA VAL A 252 -13.55 26.78 28.30
C VAL A 252 -13.96 27.71 29.44
N GLU A 253 -14.83 27.23 30.32
CA GLU A 253 -15.21 27.97 31.52
C GLU A 253 -14.39 27.48 32.71
N ILE A 254 -13.48 28.32 33.19
CA ILE A 254 -12.64 28.02 34.35
C ILE A 254 -13.04 29.00 35.46
N ASN A 255 -13.49 28.47 36.59
CA ASN A 255 -13.95 29.28 37.74
C ASN A 255 -15.03 30.32 37.38
N GLY A 256 -15.93 29.98 36.44
CA GLY A 256 -17.01 30.86 35.99
C GLY A 256 -16.58 31.97 35.03
N GLN A 257 -15.32 31.99 34.59
CA GLN A 257 -14.83 32.90 33.56
C GLN A 257 -14.56 32.15 32.26
N ARG A 258 -15.01 32.74 31.14
CA ARG A 258 -14.71 32.22 29.81
C ARG A 258 -13.28 32.56 29.43
N GLN A 259 -12.50 31.51 29.15
CA GLN A 259 -11.15 31.62 28.66
C GLN A 259 -11.07 31.02 27.26
N ASN A 260 -10.56 31.80 26.31
CA ASN A 260 -10.38 31.31 24.94
C ASN A 260 -9.31 30.21 24.92
N VAL A 261 -9.64 29.14 24.21
CA VAL A 261 -8.75 28.02 23.99
C VAL A 261 -7.87 28.28 22.78
N PRO A 262 -6.56 27.99 22.87
CA PRO A 262 -5.69 28.07 21.72
C PRO A 262 -6.13 27.13 20.58
N TYR A 263 -6.02 27.60 19.35
CA TYR A 263 -6.03 26.76 18.16
C TYR A 263 -4.79 27.11 17.34
N ALA A 264 -3.77 26.25 17.41
CA ALA A 264 -2.44 26.51 16.86
C ALA A 264 -2.01 25.43 15.85
N PRO A 265 -2.64 25.40 14.66
CA PRO A 265 -2.30 24.44 13.60
C PRO A 265 -0.86 24.61 13.12
N ASP A 266 -0.30 25.82 13.14
CA ASP A 266 1.07 26.10 12.68
C ASP A 266 2.14 25.33 13.49
N MET A 267 1.94 25.18 14.80
CA MET A 267 2.84 24.39 15.65
C MET A 267 2.76 22.90 15.27
N MET A 268 1.55 22.38 15.06
CA MET A 268 1.32 20.99 14.67
C MET A 268 1.88 20.69 13.28
N GLU A 269 1.74 21.61 12.34
CA GLU A 269 2.33 21.52 11.01
C GLU A 269 3.85 21.49 11.10
N LYS A 270 4.45 22.35 11.94
CA LYS A 270 5.90 22.37 12.13
C LYS A 270 6.42 21.07 12.77
N VAL A 271 5.70 20.50 13.75
CA VAL A 271 6.03 19.19 14.34
C VAL A 271 5.99 18.08 13.28
N ALA A 272 4.93 18.02 12.47
CA ALA A 272 4.82 17.04 11.38
C ALA A 272 5.97 17.19 10.37
N LYS A 273 6.25 18.41 9.89
CA LYS A 273 7.34 18.68 8.95
C LYS A 273 8.72 18.32 9.51
N LEU A 274 8.99 18.64 10.78
CA LEU A 274 10.26 18.33 11.43
C LEU A 274 10.47 16.82 11.59
N SER A 275 9.40 16.06 11.83
CA SER A 275 9.45 14.59 11.94
C SER A 275 9.44 13.86 10.59
N GLY A 276 9.05 14.53 9.50
CA GLY A 276 8.80 13.92 8.20
C GLY A 276 7.44 13.21 8.09
N GLY A 277 6.48 13.60 8.93
CA GLY A 277 5.09 13.14 8.87
C GLY A 277 4.16 14.11 8.16
N GLU A 278 2.86 13.91 8.36
CA GLU A 278 1.79 14.67 7.69
C GLU A 278 0.96 15.44 8.72
N THR A 279 0.41 16.58 8.32
CA THR A 279 -0.44 17.41 9.17
C THR A 279 -1.88 17.33 8.69
N TYR A 280 -2.79 17.26 9.65
CA TYR A 280 -4.23 17.22 9.42
C TYR A 280 -4.91 18.24 10.33
N THR A 281 -6.04 18.77 9.88
CA THR A 281 -6.91 19.63 10.68
C THR A 281 -8.29 19.01 10.74
N ALA A 282 -8.93 19.10 11.90
CA ALA A 282 -10.31 18.67 12.05
C ALA A 282 -11.05 19.63 12.97
N SER A 283 -12.18 20.13 12.50
CA SER A 283 -13.06 21.04 13.24
C SER A 283 -14.38 20.39 13.63
N THR A 284 -14.60 19.14 13.24
CA THR A 284 -15.79 18.36 13.62
C THR A 284 -15.41 16.91 13.89
N LEU A 285 -16.27 16.19 14.63
CA LEU A 285 -16.12 14.75 14.82
C LEU A 285 -16.10 13.99 13.47
N GLY A 286 -16.92 14.41 12.50
CA GLY A 286 -16.95 13.78 11.17
C GLY A 286 -15.63 13.91 10.42
N GLN A 287 -15.06 15.12 10.40
CA GLN A 287 -13.73 15.35 9.80
C GLN A 287 -12.63 14.57 10.53
N LEU A 288 -12.69 14.49 11.86
CA LEU A 288 -11.73 13.72 12.63
C LEU A 288 -11.77 12.22 12.28
N LYS A 289 -12.97 11.66 12.09
CA LYS A 289 -13.14 10.27 11.62
C LYS A 289 -12.57 10.06 10.21
N GLU A 290 -12.78 11.02 9.30
CA GLU A 290 -12.22 10.97 7.96
C GLU A 290 -10.68 10.99 7.97
N VAL A 291 -10.07 11.86 8.79
CA VAL A 291 -8.62 11.90 8.99
C VAL A 291 -8.10 10.55 9.49
N TYR A 292 -8.74 9.95 10.51
CA TYR A 292 -8.35 8.62 10.99
C TYR A 292 -8.52 7.52 9.95
N ALA A 293 -9.58 7.57 9.13
CA ALA A 293 -9.78 6.63 8.04
C ALA A 293 -8.68 6.73 6.96
N ASN A 294 -8.26 7.95 6.61
CA ASN A 294 -7.13 8.18 5.71
C ASN A 294 -5.81 7.66 6.29
N LEU A 295 -5.54 7.94 7.57
CA LEU A 295 -4.38 7.41 8.28
C LEU A 295 -4.38 5.89 8.31
N GLN A 296 -5.53 5.25 8.54
CA GLN A 296 -5.66 3.80 8.51
C GLN A 296 -5.29 3.22 7.14
N GLN A 297 -5.67 3.85 6.02
CA GLN A 297 -5.29 3.37 4.70
C GLN A 297 -3.78 3.46 4.45
N GLN A 298 -3.16 4.55 4.90
CA GLN A 298 -1.72 4.76 4.74
C GLN A 298 -0.88 3.85 5.67
N ILE A 299 -1.36 3.59 6.88
CA ILE A 299 -0.64 2.83 7.90
C ILE A 299 -0.93 1.32 7.79
N GLY A 300 -2.18 0.99 7.46
CA GLY A 300 -2.73 -0.37 7.43
C GLY A 300 -2.13 -1.26 6.36
N TYR A 301 -1.70 -0.67 5.25
CA TYR A 301 -1.36 -1.38 4.04
C TYR A 301 -0.01 -0.96 3.47
N GLU A 302 0.68 -1.90 2.85
CA GLU A 302 1.85 -1.67 2.02
C GLU A 302 1.56 -2.17 0.62
N THR A 303 1.90 -1.35 -0.37
CA THR A 303 1.84 -1.79 -1.76
C THR A 303 3.13 -2.52 -2.10
N ILE A 304 3.02 -3.81 -2.39
CA ILE A 304 4.11 -4.61 -2.94
C ILE A 304 3.83 -4.96 -4.39
N ARG A 305 4.88 -5.22 -5.16
CA ARG A 305 4.73 -5.77 -6.51
C ARG A 305 4.38 -7.25 -6.41
N GLY A 306 3.11 -7.58 -6.66
CA GLY A 306 2.61 -8.94 -6.78
C GLY A 306 2.76 -9.49 -8.20
N ASP A 307 2.65 -10.81 -8.32
CA ASP A 307 2.78 -11.52 -9.59
C ASP A 307 1.51 -11.35 -10.46
N ALA A 308 1.69 -10.94 -11.72
CA ALA A 308 0.65 -10.84 -12.75
C ALA A 308 0.88 -11.82 -13.92
N SER A 309 1.79 -12.79 -13.77
CA SER A 309 2.17 -13.73 -14.84
C SER A 309 1.11 -14.77 -15.17
N VAL A 310 0.24 -15.12 -14.21
CA VAL A 310 -0.71 -16.24 -14.33
C VAL A 310 -1.70 -16.06 -15.48
N GLY A 311 -2.20 -14.84 -15.71
CA GLY A 311 -3.11 -14.54 -16.82
C GLY A 311 -2.45 -14.74 -18.18
N TRP A 312 -1.22 -14.23 -18.32
CA TRP A 312 -0.39 -14.42 -19.52
C TRP A 312 -0.03 -15.90 -19.75
N LEU A 313 0.25 -16.66 -18.68
CA LEU A 313 0.52 -18.08 -18.76
C LEU A 313 -0.70 -18.86 -19.31
N ARG A 314 -1.90 -18.59 -18.80
CA ARG A 314 -3.15 -19.20 -19.27
C ARG A 314 -3.44 -18.86 -20.72
N LEU A 315 -3.30 -17.59 -21.10
CA LEU A 315 -3.51 -17.13 -22.48
C LEU A 315 -2.51 -17.80 -23.44
N GLY A 316 -1.24 -17.85 -23.06
CA GLY A 316 -0.19 -18.49 -23.84
C GLY A 316 -0.42 -19.99 -24.02
N ALA A 317 -0.81 -20.68 -22.94
CA ALA A 317 -1.15 -22.10 -22.99
C ALA A 317 -2.36 -22.38 -23.91
N LEU A 318 -3.42 -21.57 -23.83
CA LEU A 318 -4.58 -21.69 -24.72
C LEU A 318 -4.21 -21.48 -26.19
N LEU A 319 -3.37 -20.50 -26.50
CA LEU A 319 -2.88 -20.26 -27.86
C LEU A 319 -2.05 -21.43 -28.40
N VAL A 320 -1.18 -22.02 -27.57
CA VAL A 320 -0.39 -23.19 -27.97
C VAL A 320 -1.29 -24.42 -28.19
N LEU A 321 -2.29 -24.64 -27.33
CA LEU A 321 -3.27 -25.73 -27.51
C LEU A 321 -4.12 -25.55 -28.77
N ALA A 322 -4.59 -24.33 -29.02
CA ALA A 322 -5.32 -23.99 -30.24
C ALA A 322 -4.43 -24.18 -31.49
N ALA A 323 -3.13 -23.86 -31.40
CA ALA A 323 -2.18 -24.06 -32.49
C ALA A 323 -2.02 -25.55 -32.82
N ALA A 324 -1.90 -26.39 -31.78
CA ALA A 324 -1.85 -27.85 -31.94
C ALA A 324 -3.15 -28.40 -32.55
N PHE A 325 -4.31 -27.95 -32.09
CA PHE A 325 -5.60 -28.37 -32.62
C PHE A 325 -5.78 -27.98 -34.10
N VAL A 326 -5.52 -26.73 -34.46
CA VAL A 326 -5.56 -26.26 -35.85
C VAL A 326 -4.55 -27.02 -36.71
N GLY A 327 -3.35 -27.29 -36.18
CA GLY A 327 -2.34 -28.12 -36.85
C GLY A 327 -2.83 -29.53 -37.15
N LEU A 328 -3.52 -30.18 -36.21
CA LEU A 328 -4.12 -31.51 -36.39
C LEU A 328 -5.27 -31.48 -37.42
N VAL A 329 -6.17 -30.50 -37.34
CA VAL A 329 -7.30 -30.38 -38.28
C VAL A 329 -6.82 -30.16 -39.71
N ILE A 330 -5.80 -29.31 -39.91
CA ILE A 330 -5.23 -29.05 -41.23
C ILE A 330 -4.46 -30.26 -41.77
N ASN A 331 -3.77 -31.02 -40.90
CA ASN A 331 -2.98 -32.19 -41.31
C ASN A 331 -3.75 -33.52 -41.35
N ARG A 332 -5.01 -33.57 -40.90
CA ARG A 332 -5.89 -34.74 -41.06
C ARG A 332 -6.21 -34.96 -42.54
N ARG A 333 -5.26 -35.58 -43.26
CA ARG A 333 -5.57 -36.46 -44.38
C ARG A 333 -6.09 -37.75 -43.77
N LEU A 334 -7.42 -37.84 -43.60
CA LEU A 334 -8.03 -39.16 -43.44
C LEU A 334 -7.78 -39.89 -44.77
N PRO A 335 -7.13 -41.06 -44.76
CA PRO A 335 -7.11 -41.91 -45.95
C PRO A 335 -8.57 -42.31 -46.22
N ASN A 336 -9.10 -41.88 -47.37
CA ASN A 336 -10.26 -42.52 -47.98
C ASN A 336 -9.75 -43.67 -48.84
#